data_AF-A0AAV7V1X5-F1
#
_entry.id   AF-A0AAV7V1X5-F1
#
_cell.length_a   1.000
_cell.length_b   1.000
_cell.length_c   1.000
_cell.angle_alpha   90.00
_cell.angle_beta   90.00
_cell.angle_gamma   90.00
#
_symmetry.space_group_name_H-M   'P 1'
#
loop_
_entity.id
_entity.type
_entity.pdbx_description
1 polymer ?
#
loop_
_entity_poly.entity_id
_entity_poly.type
_entity_poly.pdbx_seq_one_letter_code
_entity_poly.pdbx_strand_id
1 'polypeptide(L)'
;MHGQSNARGAGDTTMTGQSNARGAGDTTMTGQSNARGAWDTTMHGQSNARGAWDTTMHGQSNARGAWDTTMHGQSNARGAWDTAMHGQSNARGAWDTTMHGQSNARGAWDTTMHGQSNARGAWDTTMTGQSNARGAWDTTMHGQSNARGAWDTAMHGQSNARGAWDTTMTGQSNARGAWDTVMTGQSNARGAWDTTMHGQSNARGAWDTTMTGQSNARGAWDTTMTGQSNARGAWDTTMTGQSNARGAWDTTMHGQSNARGAWDTTMHGQSNARDAWDTTMTGCINF
;
A
#
# COMPACT_ATOMS: atom_id res chain seq x y z
N MET A 1 -40.59 21.57 20.33
CA MET A 1 -40.78 20.69 21.51
C MET A 1 -39.60 20.88 22.44
N HIS A 2 -39.80 20.86 23.76
CA HIS A 2 -38.68 20.93 24.72
C HIS A 2 -38.02 19.56 24.89
N GLY A 3 -36.72 19.56 25.19
CA GLY A 3 -35.92 18.35 25.35
C GLY A 3 -35.83 17.85 26.79
N GLN A 4 -35.65 16.54 26.97
CA GLN A 4 -35.74 15.86 28.28
C GLN A 4 -34.67 14.79 28.54
N SER A 5 -34.60 14.36 29.80
CA SER A 5 -33.38 13.87 30.42
C SER A 5 -33.62 12.84 31.52
N ASN A 6 -32.87 11.72 31.56
CA ASN A 6 -32.92 10.78 32.69
C ASN A 6 -31.64 10.00 33.06
N ALA A 7 -31.31 9.95 34.35
CA ALA A 7 -30.03 9.45 34.88
C ALA A 7 -30.20 8.53 36.10
N ARG A 8 -29.78 7.25 36.05
CA ARG A 8 -30.31 6.21 36.98
C ARG A 8 -29.41 4.98 37.22
N GLY A 9 -28.49 5.13 38.15
CA GLY A 9 -27.34 4.28 38.46
C GLY A 9 -26.36 5.09 39.31
N ALA A 10 -25.15 4.60 39.57
CA ALA A 10 -24.20 5.33 40.42
C ALA A 10 -23.46 6.42 39.63
N GLY A 11 -23.88 7.69 39.75
CA GLY A 11 -23.13 8.85 39.22
C GLY A 11 -23.58 9.36 37.84
N ASP A 12 -24.84 9.16 37.49
CA ASP A 12 -25.38 9.41 36.15
C ASP A 12 -25.92 10.84 35.94
N THR A 13 -26.00 11.34 34.69
CA THR A 13 -26.41 12.73 34.38
C THR A 13 -26.98 12.95 32.96
N THR A 14 -27.88 13.92 32.80
CA THR A 14 -28.66 14.16 31.57
C THR A 14 -29.22 15.59 31.48
N MET A 15 -29.35 16.17 30.28
CA MET A 15 -29.81 17.56 30.10
C MET A 15 -30.97 17.78 29.09
N THR A 16 -30.71 18.09 27.82
CA THR A 16 -31.71 18.65 26.87
C THR A 16 -31.51 18.10 25.46
N GLY A 17 -32.35 18.46 24.48
CA GLY A 17 -32.53 17.60 23.30
C GLY A 17 -33.18 16.30 23.77
N GLN A 18 -32.49 15.16 23.73
CA GLN A 18 -32.85 13.99 24.54
C GLN A 18 -31.58 13.42 25.19
N SER A 19 -31.69 12.79 26.37
CA SER A 19 -30.54 12.45 27.21
C SER A 19 -30.84 11.27 28.16
N ASN A 20 -30.08 10.16 28.23
CA ASN A 20 -30.47 8.97 29.08
C ASN A 20 -29.36 8.05 29.69
N ALA A 21 -28.91 8.23 30.93
CA ALA A 21 -27.64 7.77 31.57
C ALA A 21 -27.73 6.61 32.58
N ARG A 22 -27.05 5.44 32.44
CA ARG A 22 -27.05 4.33 33.45
C ARG A 22 -26.00 3.19 33.41
N GLY A 23 -25.15 3.13 34.44
CA GLY A 23 -24.36 1.98 34.84
C GLY A 23 -23.69 2.32 36.16
N ALA A 24 -22.39 2.62 36.10
CA ALA A 24 -21.83 3.69 36.92
C ALA A 24 -21.24 4.81 36.03
N GLY A 25 -21.58 6.08 36.30
CA GLY A 25 -20.90 7.28 35.78
C GLY A 25 -21.29 7.73 34.37
N ASP A 26 -22.57 8.02 34.13
CA ASP A 26 -23.12 8.17 32.78
C ASP A 26 -23.49 9.64 32.43
N THR A 27 -23.39 10.16 31.20
CA THR A 27 -23.70 11.60 30.88
C THR A 27 -24.22 11.92 29.45
N THR A 28 -25.13 12.91 29.33
CA THR A 28 -25.58 13.55 28.07
C THR A 28 -26.09 15.00 28.18
N MET A 29 -25.98 15.77 27.10
CA MET A 29 -26.88 16.87 26.70
C MET A 29 -27.48 16.70 25.27
N THR A 30 -27.07 17.54 24.33
CA THR A 30 -27.97 18.05 23.29
C THR A 30 -27.94 17.14 22.08
N GLY A 31 -29.11 16.66 21.67
CA GLY A 31 -29.25 15.60 20.66
C GLY A 31 -28.48 14.32 21.01
N GLN A 32 -28.65 13.84 22.23
CA GLN A 32 -28.50 12.43 22.60
C GLN A 32 -27.12 11.78 22.49
N SER A 33 -26.38 11.76 23.59
CA SER A 33 -25.70 10.54 24.07
C SER A 33 -26.66 9.67 24.90
N ASN A 34 -26.17 8.57 25.48
CA ASN A 34 -25.74 8.71 26.89
C ASN A 34 -24.85 7.62 27.42
N ALA A 35 -23.91 8.06 28.24
CA ALA A 35 -22.81 7.33 28.76
C ALA A 35 -23.01 6.01 29.56
N ARG A 36 -23.70 4.93 29.08
CA ARG A 36 -24.21 3.48 29.32
C ARG A 36 -23.59 2.11 29.89
N GLY A 37 -23.24 1.81 31.17
CA GLY A 37 -22.32 0.68 31.67
C GLY A 37 -20.96 0.99 32.48
N ALA A 38 -19.78 1.40 31.89
CA ALA A 38 -18.75 2.41 32.40
C ALA A 38 -18.08 3.44 31.34
N TRP A 39 -18.48 4.76 31.30
CA TRP A 39 -18.80 5.83 30.21
C TRP A 39 -19.28 5.37 28.77
N ASP A 40 -20.43 5.79 28.05
CA ASP A 40 -21.12 5.50 26.59
C ASP A 40 -21.68 6.62 25.64
N THR A 41 -20.95 7.24 24.73
CA THR A 41 -21.30 8.67 24.52
C THR A 41 -21.42 9.13 23.05
N THR A 42 -22.53 9.81 22.72
CA THR A 42 -23.16 9.90 21.37
C THR A 42 -23.80 11.29 20.98
N MET A 43 -23.45 12.44 21.61
CA MET A 43 -24.08 13.81 21.78
C MET A 43 -24.24 14.90 20.62
N HIS A 44 -25.35 15.15 19.88
CA HIS A 44 -25.41 15.98 18.62
C HIS A 44 -24.35 17.09 18.48
N GLY A 45 -23.48 16.96 17.49
CA GLY A 45 -22.04 17.16 17.77
C GLY A 45 -21.42 15.89 18.39
N GLN A 46 -21.94 14.72 18.00
CA GLN A 46 -21.97 13.43 18.70
C GLN A 46 -20.61 13.00 19.22
N SER A 47 -20.54 12.69 20.52
CA SER A 47 -19.26 12.59 21.25
C SER A 47 -19.21 11.63 22.45
N ASN A 48 -18.07 10.91 22.53
CA ASN A 48 -17.43 10.08 23.57
C ASN A 48 -17.50 8.52 23.40
N ALA A 49 -17.74 7.67 24.43
CA ALA A 49 -17.28 6.24 24.51
C ALA A 49 -18.12 5.32 25.50
N ARG A 50 -18.48 3.94 25.43
CA ARG A 50 -18.67 2.67 26.37
C ARG A 50 -18.37 1.14 26.01
N GLY A 51 -19.22 0.16 26.36
CA GLY A 51 -18.78 -1.13 26.95
C GLY A 51 -18.08 -0.94 28.32
N ALA A 52 -16.76 -0.76 28.29
CA ALA A 52 -16.17 0.44 28.87
C ALA A 52 -15.41 1.10 27.71
N TRP A 53 -15.78 2.35 27.36
CA TRP A 53 -15.48 3.22 26.18
C TRP A 53 -15.75 2.75 24.64
N ASP A 54 -16.51 3.45 23.73
CA ASP A 54 -17.64 3.10 22.71
C ASP A 54 -18.67 4.20 22.17
N THR A 55 -19.09 4.10 20.90
CA THR A 55 -20.35 4.60 20.26
C THR A 55 -20.76 6.09 20.30
N THR A 56 -20.41 6.78 19.19
CA THR A 56 -20.87 8.09 18.70
C THR A 56 -21.64 8.00 17.37
N MET A 57 -22.56 8.95 17.09
CA MET A 57 -23.15 9.20 15.76
C MET A 57 -22.51 10.40 14.99
N HIS A 58 -23.20 11.55 14.79
CA HIS A 58 -22.70 12.74 14.05
C HIS A 58 -21.98 13.84 14.88
N GLY A 59 -20.65 13.81 15.04
CA GLY A 59 -19.86 14.98 15.47
C GLY A 59 -18.43 14.70 15.95
N GLN A 60 -18.05 15.09 17.17
CA GLN A 60 -16.64 15.04 17.64
C GLN A 60 -16.43 14.03 18.80
N SER A 61 -16.19 12.77 18.48
CA SER A 61 -15.97 11.68 19.46
C SER A 61 -14.58 11.63 20.08
N ASN A 62 -14.54 11.05 21.29
CA ASN A 62 -13.33 10.60 21.97
C ASN A 62 -13.68 9.31 22.71
N ALA A 63 -13.29 8.18 22.14
CA ALA A 63 -13.67 6.84 22.53
C ALA A 63 -12.42 6.02 22.95
N ARG A 64 -12.51 4.88 23.68
CA ARG A 64 -11.38 4.43 24.51
C ARG A 64 -11.22 2.97 25.02
N GLY A 65 -11.89 1.96 24.47
CA GLY A 65 -12.32 0.87 25.35
C GLY A 65 -12.23 -0.59 24.96
N ALA A 66 -13.37 -1.29 24.98
CA ALA A 66 -13.50 -2.62 24.40
C ALA A 66 -13.86 -2.52 22.91
N TRP A 67 -14.76 -1.60 22.57
CA TRP A 67 -15.32 -1.38 21.23
C TRP A 67 -15.54 0.12 21.07
N ASP A 68 -15.19 0.73 19.95
CA ASP A 68 -15.33 2.15 19.67
C ASP A 68 -16.04 2.36 18.33
N THR A 69 -17.08 3.20 18.29
CA THR A 69 -17.81 3.50 17.04
C THR A 69 -18.03 5.00 16.88
N THR A 70 -17.98 5.53 15.66
CA THR A 70 -18.35 6.92 15.31
C THR A 70 -18.92 6.96 13.89
N MET A 71 -20.16 7.42 13.68
CA MET A 71 -20.79 7.38 12.35
C MET A 71 -20.51 8.57 11.41
N HIS A 72 -20.31 9.78 11.94
CA HIS A 72 -19.94 10.95 11.13
C HIS A 72 -19.12 11.95 11.95
N GLY A 73 -18.15 12.62 11.32
CA GLY A 73 -17.37 13.69 11.94
C GLY A 73 -15.99 13.25 12.45
N GLN A 74 -15.48 13.86 13.50
CA GLN A 74 -14.14 13.59 14.04
C GLN A 74 -14.21 12.57 15.18
N SER A 75 -13.18 11.74 15.33
CA SER A 75 -13.12 10.70 16.36
C SER A 75 -11.70 10.45 16.85
N ASN A 76 -11.56 10.09 18.12
CA ASN A 76 -10.32 9.57 18.70
C ASN A 76 -10.63 8.34 19.53
N ALA A 77 -10.45 7.13 18.99
CA ALA A 77 -10.74 5.84 19.61
C ALA A 77 -9.49 5.17 20.20
N ARG A 78 -9.64 4.21 21.13
CA ARG A 78 -8.57 3.36 21.73
C ARG A 78 -9.12 2.04 22.30
N GLY A 79 -9.83 1.28 21.50
CA GLY A 79 -10.56 0.08 21.91
C GLY A 79 -9.72 -1.19 22.00
N ALA A 80 -10.41 -2.34 21.92
CA ALA A 80 -9.87 -3.48 21.18
C ALA A 80 -10.33 -3.45 19.72
N TRP A 81 -11.40 -2.72 19.40
CA TRP A 81 -12.02 -2.62 18.08
C TRP A 81 -12.55 -1.19 17.85
N ASP A 82 -11.99 -0.46 16.90
CA ASP A 82 -12.32 0.95 16.62
C ASP A 82 -12.98 1.06 15.23
N THR A 83 -14.10 1.77 15.10
CA THR A 83 -14.83 1.96 13.84
C THR A 83 -15.26 3.41 13.63
N ALA A 84 -14.86 3.99 12.51
CA ALA A 84 -15.26 5.32 12.06
C ALA A 84 -15.96 5.26 10.69
N MET A 85 -17.00 6.07 10.52
CA MET A 85 -17.64 6.34 9.24
C MET A 85 -17.65 7.87 9.01
N HIS A 86 -17.62 8.27 7.74
CA HIS A 86 -17.77 9.65 7.26
C HIS A 86 -17.13 10.77 8.10
N GLY A 87 -15.80 10.76 8.22
CA GLY A 87 -15.05 11.92 8.71
C GLY A 87 -13.59 11.62 9.08
N GLN A 88 -13.10 12.13 10.20
CA GLN A 88 -11.71 11.98 10.63
C GLN A 88 -11.62 11.04 11.85
N SER A 89 -10.57 10.22 11.92
CA SER A 89 -10.38 9.23 12.98
C SER A 89 -8.92 9.15 13.41
N ASN A 90 -8.69 8.99 14.71
CA ASN A 90 -7.43 8.53 15.27
C ASN A 90 -7.73 7.32 16.16
N ALA A 91 -7.37 6.13 15.73
CA ALA A 91 -7.69 4.87 16.39
C ALA A 91 -6.42 4.22 16.99
N ARG A 92 -6.61 3.34 17.98
CA ARG A 92 -5.53 2.57 18.66
C ARG A 92 -6.09 1.29 19.29
N GLY A 93 -6.74 0.46 18.51
CA GLY A 93 -7.34 -0.79 18.95
C GLY A 93 -6.39 -1.99 18.88
N ALA A 94 -6.96 -3.18 18.75
CA ALA A 94 -6.35 -4.29 18.02
C ALA A 94 -6.87 -4.32 16.56
N TRP A 95 -8.03 -3.71 16.29
CA TRP A 95 -8.68 -3.68 14.98
C TRP A 95 -9.30 -2.30 14.72
N ASP A 96 -8.75 -1.53 13.79
CA ASP A 96 -9.17 -0.15 13.48
C ASP A 96 -9.82 -0.12 12.09
N THR A 97 -11.03 0.44 11.92
CA THR A 97 -11.76 0.49 10.63
C THR A 97 -12.30 1.89 10.33
N THR A 98 -12.08 2.40 9.11
CA THR A 98 -12.61 3.70 8.67
C THR A 98 -13.28 3.58 7.29
N MET A 99 -14.61 3.73 7.20
CA MET A 99 -15.31 3.58 5.91
C MET A 99 -15.14 4.79 4.97
N HIS A 100 -15.20 6.02 5.47
CA HIS A 100 -15.06 7.21 4.64
C HIS A 100 -14.34 8.34 5.38
N GLY A 101 -13.26 8.88 4.81
CA GLY A 101 -12.60 10.11 5.24
C GLY A 101 -11.11 9.97 5.54
N GLN A 102 -10.64 10.37 6.73
CA GLN A 102 -9.22 10.35 7.10
C GLN A 102 -8.97 9.53 8.37
N SER A 103 -7.96 8.67 8.39
CA SER A 103 -7.61 7.82 9.54
C SER A 103 -6.13 7.94 9.93
N ASN A 104 -5.86 7.90 11.24
CA ASN A 104 -4.55 7.56 11.79
C ASN A 104 -4.74 6.39 12.77
N ALA A 105 -4.44 5.18 12.32
CA ALA A 105 -4.67 3.94 13.06
C ALA A 105 -3.36 3.39 13.66
N ARG A 106 -3.47 2.54 14.68
CA ARG A 106 -2.33 1.85 15.33
C ARG A 106 -2.78 0.55 16.01
N GLY A 107 -3.41 -0.34 15.27
CA GLY A 107 -3.92 -1.61 15.78
C GLY A 107 -2.94 -2.77 15.65
N ALA A 108 -3.49 -3.97 15.54
CA ALA A 108 -2.86 -5.08 14.82
C ALA A 108 -3.39 -5.16 13.37
N TRP A 109 -4.62 -4.66 13.14
CA TRP A 109 -5.31 -4.69 11.85
C TRP A 109 -5.99 -3.35 11.57
N ASP A 110 -5.49 -2.58 10.61
CA ASP A 110 -5.96 -1.23 10.29
C ASP A 110 -6.62 -1.22 8.89
N THR A 111 -7.90 -0.91 8.76
CA THR A 111 -8.65 -0.92 7.48
C THR A 111 -9.25 0.43 7.13
N THR A 112 -9.12 0.89 5.89
CA THR A 112 -9.77 2.12 5.39
C THR A 112 -10.43 1.88 4.03
N MET A 113 -11.75 2.04 3.92
CA MET A 113 -12.45 1.79 2.66
C MET A 113 -12.23 2.94 1.66
N HIS A 114 -12.54 4.18 2.04
CA HIS A 114 -12.39 5.35 1.15
C HIS A 114 -11.75 6.56 1.84
N GLY A 115 -10.59 7.00 1.37
CA GLY A 115 -9.99 8.28 1.74
C GLY A 115 -8.50 8.18 2.07
N GLN A 116 -8.04 8.82 3.15
CA GLN A 116 -6.62 8.92 3.48
C GLN A 116 -6.30 8.19 4.80
N SER A 117 -5.28 7.34 4.82
CA SER A 117 -4.88 6.56 6.00
C SER A 117 -3.41 6.75 6.36
N ASN A 118 -3.12 6.79 7.67
CA ASN A 118 -1.78 6.58 8.22
C ASN A 118 -1.86 5.44 9.25
N ALA A 119 -1.49 4.24 8.86
CA ALA A 119 -1.61 3.03 9.67
C ALA A 119 -0.24 2.59 10.23
N ARG A 120 -0.27 1.77 11.29
CA ARG A 120 0.93 1.20 11.95
C ARG A 120 0.57 -0.10 12.69
N GLY A 121 0.00 -1.07 11.99
CA GLY A 121 -0.45 -2.33 12.58
C GLY A 121 0.55 -3.47 12.42
N ALA A 122 0.01 -4.68 12.32
CA ALA A 122 0.65 -5.79 11.63
C ALA A 122 0.10 -5.96 10.20
N TRP A 123 -1.15 -5.53 9.97
CA TRP A 123 -1.88 -5.64 8.71
C TRP A 123 -2.63 -4.34 8.40
N ASP A 124 -2.20 -3.60 7.38
CA ASP A 124 -2.73 -2.27 7.04
C ASP A 124 -3.40 -2.33 5.64
N THR A 125 -4.72 -2.14 5.52
CA THR A 125 -5.49 -2.26 4.27
C THR A 125 -6.20 -0.96 3.88
N THR A 126 -6.06 -0.50 2.62
CA THR A 126 -6.78 0.67 2.09
C THR A 126 -7.45 0.36 0.74
N MET A 127 -8.78 0.37 0.66
CA MET A 127 -9.49 -0.01 -0.57
C MET A 127 -9.48 1.11 -1.63
N THR A 128 -9.53 2.37 -1.25
CA THR A 128 -9.47 3.52 -2.18
C THR A 128 -8.92 4.78 -1.52
N GLY A 129 -7.89 5.38 -2.09
CA GLY A 129 -7.46 6.75 -1.78
C GLY A 129 -5.94 6.90 -1.59
N GLN A 130 -5.48 7.30 -0.40
CA GLN A 130 -4.05 7.49 -0.11
C GLN A 130 -3.66 6.81 1.20
N SER A 131 -2.61 5.99 1.21
CA SER A 131 -2.13 5.29 2.41
C SER A 131 -0.67 5.62 2.75
N ASN A 132 -0.37 5.71 4.05
CA ASN A 132 0.98 5.60 4.58
C ASN A 132 0.99 4.51 5.66
N ALA A 133 1.44 3.32 5.31
CA ALA A 133 1.41 2.14 6.17
C ALA A 133 2.81 1.80 6.72
N ARG A 134 2.85 1.03 7.81
CA ARG A 134 4.09 0.53 8.45
C ARG A 134 3.80 -0.74 9.24
N GLY A 135 3.24 -1.74 8.59
CA GLY A 135 2.85 -3.00 9.21
C GLY A 135 3.92 -4.09 9.11
N ALA A 136 3.46 -5.34 9.08
CA ALA A 136 4.16 -6.44 8.43
C ALA A 136 3.59 -6.70 7.01
N TRP A 137 2.31 -6.36 6.79
CA TRP A 137 1.56 -6.57 5.56
C TRP A 137 0.73 -5.33 5.21
N ASP A 138 1.13 -4.60 4.17
CA ASP A 138 0.52 -3.33 3.77
C ASP A 138 -0.19 -3.53 2.41
N THR A 139 -1.51 -3.30 2.30
CA THR A 139 -2.30 -3.50 1.06
C THR A 139 -3.07 -2.24 0.64
N THR A 140 -3.01 -1.85 -0.63
CA THR A 140 -3.81 -0.74 -1.19
C THR A 140 -4.44 -1.12 -2.53
N MET A 141 -5.77 -1.16 -2.63
CA MET A 141 -6.45 -1.60 -3.86
C MET A 141 -6.50 -0.49 -4.93
N HIS A 142 -6.92 0.73 -4.60
CA HIS A 142 -6.93 1.85 -5.55
C HIS A 142 -6.32 3.12 -4.96
N GLY A 143 -5.42 3.78 -5.69
CA GLY A 143 -4.90 5.12 -5.38
C GLY A 143 -3.39 5.17 -5.13
N GLN A 144 -2.94 5.87 -4.09
CA GLN A 144 -1.53 6.11 -3.81
C GLN A 144 -1.11 5.48 -2.48
N SER A 145 0.08 4.91 -2.39
CA SER A 145 0.57 4.22 -1.19
C SER A 145 2.03 4.53 -0.89
N ASN A 146 2.37 4.68 0.39
CA ASN A 146 3.73 4.63 0.90
C ASN A 146 3.80 3.57 2.02
N ALA A 147 4.32 2.39 1.71
CA ALA A 147 4.38 1.25 2.61
C ALA A 147 5.80 1.02 3.13
N ARG A 148 5.91 0.29 4.26
CA ARG A 148 7.19 -0.09 4.89
C ARG A 148 7.00 -1.35 5.75
N GLY A 149 6.48 -2.42 5.16
CA GLY A 149 6.19 -3.66 5.86
C GLY A 149 7.32 -4.70 5.76
N ALA A 150 6.92 -5.97 5.80
CA ALA A 150 7.68 -7.06 5.19
C ALA A 150 7.10 -7.40 3.80
N TRP A 151 5.80 -7.15 3.59
CA TRP A 151 5.03 -7.45 2.38
C TRP A 151 4.13 -6.27 2.00
N ASP A 152 4.44 -5.58 0.92
CA ASP A 152 3.75 -4.36 0.49
C ASP A 152 3.03 -4.64 -0.85
N THR A 153 1.70 -4.43 -0.97
CA THR A 153 0.90 -4.75 -2.17
C THR A 153 0.02 -3.58 -2.62
N ALA A 154 0.13 -3.19 -3.89
CA ALA A 154 -0.71 -2.17 -4.53
C ALA A 154 -1.43 -2.72 -5.79
N MET A 155 -2.76 -2.70 -5.85
CA MET A 155 -3.44 -3.19 -7.07
C MET A 155 -3.48 -2.13 -8.18
N HIS A 156 -3.98 -0.93 -7.93
CA HIS A 156 -4.12 0.10 -8.97
C HIS A 156 -3.69 1.50 -8.50
N GLY A 157 -2.63 2.06 -9.10
CA GLY A 157 -2.29 3.48 -8.97
C GLY A 157 -0.80 3.74 -8.78
N GLN A 158 -0.39 4.27 -7.62
CA GLN A 158 1.02 4.60 -7.34
C GLN A 158 1.49 4.00 -6.01
N SER A 159 2.70 3.47 -5.97
CA SER A 159 3.29 2.85 -4.77
C SER A 159 4.73 3.32 -4.52
N ASN A 160 5.06 3.56 -3.26
CA ASN A 160 6.44 3.64 -2.78
C ASN A 160 6.60 2.64 -1.64
N ALA A 161 7.21 1.50 -1.91
CA ALA A 161 7.34 0.39 -0.98
C ALA A 161 8.79 0.24 -0.48
N ARG A 162 8.97 -0.41 0.68
CA ARG A 162 10.28 -0.69 1.31
C ARG A 162 10.18 -1.91 2.22
N GLY A 163 9.71 -3.03 1.69
CA GLY A 163 9.51 -4.25 2.46
C GLY A 163 10.68 -5.23 2.37
N ALA A 164 10.36 -6.51 2.46
CA ALA A 164 11.15 -7.58 1.86
C ALA A 164 10.56 -8.02 0.50
N TRP A 165 9.24 -7.83 0.32
CA TRP A 165 8.47 -8.24 -0.85
C TRP A 165 7.48 -7.14 -1.26
N ASP A 166 7.72 -6.49 -2.40
CA ASP A 166 6.94 -5.33 -2.86
C ASP A 166 6.20 -5.71 -4.17
N THR A 167 4.86 -5.69 -4.22
CA THR A 167 4.05 -6.09 -5.39
C THR A 167 3.16 -4.96 -5.90
N THR A 168 3.11 -4.72 -7.21
CA THR A 168 2.19 -3.75 -7.85
C THR A 168 1.50 -4.34 -9.08
N MET A 169 0.16 -4.46 -9.08
CA MET A 169 -0.57 -5.05 -10.22
C MET A 169 -0.66 -4.09 -11.41
N THR A 170 -1.04 -2.83 -11.19
CA THR A 170 -1.17 -1.80 -12.23
C THR A 170 -0.76 -0.42 -11.75
N GLY A 171 0.19 0.22 -12.43
CA GLY A 171 0.44 1.65 -12.31
C GLY A 171 1.93 2.01 -12.21
N GLN A 172 2.32 2.81 -11.22
CA GLN A 172 3.70 3.29 -11.07
C GLN A 172 4.26 2.92 -9.68
N SER A 173 5.39 2.20 -9.62
CA SER A 173 6.04 1.83 -8.36
C SER A 173 7.44 2.40 -8.19
N ASN A 174 7.82 2.68 -6.94
CA ASN A 174 9.21 2.80 -6.51
C ASN A 174 9.43 1.84 -5.33
N ALA A 175 10.09 0.72 -5.56
CA ALA A 175 10.29 -0.34 -4.59
C ALA A 175 11.75 -0.41 -4.11
N ARG A 176 11.97 -1.02 -2.94
CA ARG A 176 13.29 -1.22 -2.32
C ARG A 176 13.27 -2.42 -1.37
N GLY A 177 12.83 -3.57 -1.86
CA GLY A 177 12.69 -4.78 -1.06
C GLY A 177 13.93 -5.68 -1.10
N ALA A 178 13.69 -6.98 -0.95
CA ALA A 178 14.55 -8.01 -1.52
C ALA A 178 13.96 -8.55 -2.84
N TRP A 179 12.63 -8.46 -3.00
CA TRP A 179 11.87 -8.98 -4.14
C TRP A 179 10.80 -7.96 -4.57
N ASP A 180 10.98 -7.33 -5.72
CA ASP A 180 10.11 -6.26 -6.22
C ASP A 180 9.38 -6.74 -7.50
N THR A 181 8.04 -6.82 -7.54
CA THR A 181 7.26 -7.37 -8.67
C THR A 181 6.20 -6.40 -9.20
N VAL A 182 6.14 -6.19 -10.52
CA VAL A 182 5.14 -5.32 -11.18
C VAL A 182 4.48 -6.03 -12.36
N MET A 183 3.15 -6.17 -12.34
CA MET A 183 2.44 -6.85 -13.43
C MET A 183 2.20 -5.92 -14.64
N THR A 184 1.78 -4.68 -14.42
CA THR A 184 1.56 -3.70 -15.51
C THR A 184 1.96 -2.28 -15.10
N GLY A 185 2.72 -1.58 -15.96
CA GLY A 185 2.98 -0.13 -15.84
C GLY A 185 4.46 0.26 -15.78
N GLN A 186 4.86 1.05 -14.79
CA GLN A 186 6.21 1.63 -14.69
C GLN A 186 6.83 1.34 -13.31
N SER A 187 8.11 0.95 -13.26
CA SER A 187 8.80 0.59 -12.02
C SER A 187 10.17 1.24 -11.87
N ASN A 188 10.52 1.65 -10.65
CA ASN A 188 11.90 1.90 -10.24
C ASN A 188 12.21 1.03 -9.01
N ALA A 189 12.90 -0.09 -9.23
CA ALA A 189 13.19 -1.08 -8.20
C ALA A 189 14.65 -1.04 -7.76
N ARG A 190 14.94 -1.58 -6.57
CA ARG A 190 16.29 -1.69 -5.97
C ARG A 190 16.34 -2.84 -4.98
N GLY A 191 15.92 -4.03 -5.40
CA GLY A 191 15.88 -5.22 -4.56
C GLY A 191 17.16 -6.05 -4.61
N ALA A 192 17.00 -7.35 -4.41
CA ALA A 192 17.91 -8.35 -4.94
C ALA A 192 17.33 -9.01 -6.22
N TRP A 193 16.00 -9.03 -6.36
CA TRP A 193 15.25 -9.64 -7.45
C TRP A 193 14.11 -8.72 -7.90
N ASP A 194 14.25 -8.09 -9.06
CA ASP A 194 13.31 -7.08 -9.57
C ASP A 194 12.61 -7.64 -10.83
N THR A 195 11.27 -7.74 -10.86
CA THR A 195 10.50 -8.33 -11.98
C THR A 195 9.40 -7.39 -12.49
N THR A 196 9.32 -7.18 -13.81
CA THR A 196 8.24 -6.42 -14.47
C THR A 196 7.63 -7.24 -15.63
N MET A 197 6.35 -7.58 -15.55
CA MET A 197 5.69 -8.37 -16.61
C MET A 197 5.43 -7.52 -17.86
N HIS A 198 4.73 -6.39 -17.73
CA HIS A 198 4.43 -5.52 -18.88
C HIS A 198 4.67 -4.03 -18.57
N GLY A 199 5.57 -3.39 -19.31
CA GLY A 199 5.74 -1.93 -19.30
C GLY A 199 7.20 -1.48 -19.22
N GLN A 200 7.52 -0.52 -18.34
CA GLN A 200 8.84 0.11 -18.28
C GLN A 200 9.50 -0.08 -16.91
N SER A 201 10.76 -0.51 -16.87
CA SER A 201 11.48 -0.78 -15.62
C SER A 201 12.82 -0.04 -15.55
N ASN A 202 13.16 0.47 -14.37
CA ASN A 202 14.53 0.88 -14.01
C ASN A 202 14.94 0.11 -12.74
N ALA A 203 15.70 -0.97 -12.91
CA ALA A 203 16.06 -1.89 -11.84
C ALA A 203 17.54 -1.74 -11.44
N ARG A 204 17.88 -2.21 -10.25
CA ARG A 204 19.26 -2.22 -9.68
C ARG A 204 19.41 -3.32 -8.63
N GLY A 205 19.05 -4.54 -8.99
CA GLY A 205 19.09 -5.69 -8.09
C GLY A 205 20.41 -6.47 -8.15
N ALA A 206 20.31 -7.77 -7.89
CA ALA A 206 21.25 -8.76 -8.40
C ALA A 206 20.68 -9.48 -9.64
N TRP A 207 19.35 -9.56 -9.75
CA TRP A 207 18.61 -10.25 -10.80
C TRP A 207 17.42 -9.40 -11.26
N ASP A 208 17.49 -8.83 -12.46
CA ASP A 208 16.51 -7.87 -12.98
C ASP A 208 15.80 -8.48 -14.21
N THR A 209 14.48 -8.73 -14.16
CA THR A 209 13.71 -9.41 -15.24
C THR A 209 12.57 -8.54 -15.79
N THR A 210 12.43 -8.46 -17.12
CA THR A 210 11.32 -7.77 -17.79
C THR A 210 10.71 -8.64 -18.91
N MET A 211 9.44 -9.06 -18.77
CA MET A 211 8.81 -9.98 -19.75
C MET A 211 8.37 -9.26 -21.03
N THR A 212 7.90 -8.02 -20.95
CA THR A 212 7.52 -7.24 -22.13
C THR A 212 7.67 -5.73 -21.89
N GLY A 213 8.43 -5.04 -22.74
CA GLY A 213 8.45 -3.58 -22.79
C GLY A 213 9.85 -2.99 -22.84
N GLN A 214 10.21 -2.11 -21.88
CA GLN A 214 11.51 -1.42 -21.88
C GLN A 214 12.19 -1.49 -20.52
N SER A 215 13.44 -1.94 -20.46
CA SER A 215 14.21 -2.04 -19.21
C SER A 215 15.50 -1.20 -19.24
N ASN A 216 15.84 -0.61 -18.09
CA ASN A 216 17.17 -0.10 -17.80
C ASN A 216 17.66 -0.76 -16.50
N ALA A 217 18.45 -1.81 -16.63
CA ALA A 217 18.90 -2.65 -15.51
C ALA A 217 20.37 -2.40 -15.16
N ARG A 218 20.77 -2.79 -13.96
CA ARG A 218 22.16 -2.70 -13.44
C ARG A 218 22.39 -3.76 -12.35
N GLY A 219 22.10 -5.01 -12.65
CA GLY A 219 22.21 -6.11 -11.71
C GLY A 219 23.57 -6.82 -11.76
N ALA A 220 23.55 -8.12 -11.43
CA ALA A 220 24.54 -9.07 -11.92
C ALA A 220 23.99 -9.87 -13.12
N TRP A 221 22.66 -10.03 -13.19
CA TRP A 221 21.93 -10.80 -14.20
C TRP A 221 20.69 -10.03 -14.66
N ASP A 222 20.73 -9.50 -15.88
CA ASP A 222 19.67 -8.64 -16.43
C ASP A 222 18.98 -9.37 -17.61
N THR A 223 17.66 -9.58 -17.58
CA THR A 223 16.92 -10.37 -18.60
C THR A 223 15.69 -9.65 -19.14
N THR A 224 15.57 -9.54 -20.48
CA THR A 224 14.38 -9.01 -21.16
C THR A 224 13.84 -10.02 -22.17
N MET A 225 12.61 -10.51 -21.98
CA MET A 225 12.02 -11.49 -22.90
C MET A 225 11.52 -10.86 -24.20
N THR A 226 10.93 -9.67 -24.17
CA THR A 226 10.48 -8.97 -25.38
C THR A 226 10.54 -7.45 -25.23
N GLY A 227 11.16 -6.76 -26.17
CA GLY A 227 11.17 -5.30 -26.26
C GLY A 227 12.57 -4.69 -26.31
N GLN A 228 12.86 -3.71 -25.45
CA GLN A 228 14.13 -2.98 -25.46
C GLN A 228 14.83 -3.04 -24.10
N SER A 229 16.15 -3.26 -24.08
CA SER A 229 16.96 -3.30 -22.87
C SER A 229 18.18 -2.37 -22.95
N ASN A 230 18.49 -1.72 -21.83
CA ASN A 230 19.79 -1.09 -21.58
C ASN A 230 20.35 -1.65 -20.28
N ALA A 231 21.21 -2.65 -20.37
CA ALA A 231 21.71 -3.41 -19.22
C ALA A 231 23.18 -3.06 -18.92
N ARG A 232 23.63 -3.39 -17.70
CA ARG A 232 25.01 -3.19 -17.22
C ARG A 232 25.35 -4.17 -16.10
N GLY A 233 25.14 -5.46 -16.34
CA GLY A 233 25.35 -6.51 -15.36
C GLY A 233 26.72 -7.16 -15.42
N ALA A 234 26.78 -8.44 -15.02
CA ALA A 234 27.79 -9.37 -15.47
C ALA A 234 27.27 -10.23 -16.64
N TRP A 235 25.94 -10.46 -16.68
CA TRP A 235 25.23 -11.29 -17.65
C TRP A 235 23.95 -10.60 -18.11
N ASP A 236 23.91 -10.16 -19.37
CA ASP A 236 22.82 -9.35 -19.93
C ASP A 236 22.13 -10.11 -21.09
N THR A 237 20.85 -10.50 -20.96
CA THR A 237 20.13 -11.35 -21.95
C THR A 237 18.87 -10.69 -22.51
N THR A 238 18.69 -10.71 -23.84
CA THR A 238 17.46 -10.23 -24.52
C THR A 238 16.93 -11.26 -25.52
N MET A 239 15.76 -11.84 -25.27
CA MET A 239 15.23 -12.93 -26.11
C MET A 239 14.63 -12.42 -27.44
N THR A 240 13.98 -11.26 -27.45
CA THR A 240 13.42 -10.65 -28.68
C THR A 240 13.41 -9.13 -28.59
N GLY A 241 14.03 -8.45 -29.56
CA GLY A 241 13.94 -7.00 -29.73
C GLY A 241 15.30 -6.30 -29.83
N GLN A 242 15.58 -5.31 -28.99
CA GLN A 242 16.81 -4.51 -29.07
C GLN A 242 17.54 -4.41 -27.73
N SER A 243 18.86 -4.60 -27.72
CA SER A 243 19.69 -4.51 -26.52
C SER A 243 20.84 -3.50 -26.68
N ASN A 244 21.16 -2.82 -25.57
CA ASN A 244 22.43 -2.11 -25.39
C ASN A 244 23.04 -2.55 -24.06
N ALA A 245 23.91 -3.54 -24.10
CA ALA A 245 24.49 -4.19 -22.93
C ALA A 245 25.92 -3.71 -22.66
N ARG A 246 26.41 -3.92 -21.42
CA ARG A 246 27.79 -3.60 -21.00
C ARG A 246 28.25 -4.53 -19.89
N GLY A 247 28.13 -5.84 -20.10
CA GLY A 247 28.44 -6.85 -19.10
C GLY A 247 29.83 -7.47 -19.23
N ALA A 248 29.98 -8.67 -18.67
CA ALA A 248 31.03 -9.59 -19.08
C ALA A 248 30.53 -10.52 -20.20
N TRP A 249 29.23 -10.83 -20.20
CA TRP A 249 28.55 -11.74 -21.12
C TRP A 249 27.20 -11.15 -21.55
N ASP A 250 27.12 -10.71 -22.80
CA ASP A 250 25.93 -10.11 -23.39
C ASP A 250 25.32 -11.13 -24.38
N THR A 251 23.98 -11.21 -24.51
CA THR A 251 23.32 -12.17 -25.41
C THR A 251 21.98 -11.66 -25.94
N THR A 252 21.76 -11.77 -27.25
CA THR A 252 20.50 -11.40 -27.93
C THR A 252 20.05 -12.52 -28.87
N MET A 253 18.85 -13.09 -28.66
CA MET A 253 18.40 -14.28 -29.42
C MET A 253 17.67 -13.97 -30.73
N HIS A 254 16.98 -12.83 -30.81
CA HIS A 254 16.33 -12.33 -32.02
C HIS A 254 16.30 -10.80 -32.01
N GLY A 255 16.83 -10.14 -33.05
CA GLY A 255 16.71 -8.69 -33.23
C GLY A 255 18.04 -7.94 -33.38
N GLN A 256 18.34 -6.97 -32.50
CA GLN A 256 19.53 -6.10 -32.64
C GLN A 256 20.26 -5.87 -31.30
N SER A 257 21.60 -5.80 -31.33
CA SER A 257 22.44 -5.58 -30.14
C SER A 257 23.51 -4.52 -30.34
N ASN A 258 23.91 -3.87 -29.24
CA ASN A 258 25.16 -3.11 -29.12
C ASN A 258 25.82 -3.47 -27.78
N ALA A 259 26.75 -4.42 -27.79
CA ALA A 259 27.46 -4.90 -26.61
C ALA A 259 28.78 -4.13 -26.35
N ARG A 260 29.23 -4.14 -25.09
CA ARG A 260 30.56 -3.64 -24.65
C ARG A 260 31.06 -4.38 -23.41
N GLY A 261 31.62 -5.56 -23.61
CA GLY A 261 32.03 -6.49 -22.56
C GLY A 261 33.22 -7.37 -22.94
N ALA A 262 33.25 -8.59 -22.41
CA ALA A 262 34.21 -9.61 -22.80
C ALA A 262 33.66 -10.54 -23.89
N TRP A 263 32.36 -10.84 -23.86
CA TRP A 263 31.68 -11.74 -24.80
C TRP A 263 30.30 -11.18 -25.18
N ASP A 264 29.96 -11.14 -26.48
CA ASP A 264 28.58 -11.02 -26.99
C ASP A 264 28.18 -12.26 -27.81
N THR A 265 26.89 -12.56 -27.84
CA THR A 265 26.31 -13.56 -28.73
C THR A 265 24.96 -13.10 -29.26
N THR A 266 24.90 -12.81 -30.56
CA THR A 266 23.70 -12.31 -31.23
C THR A 266 23.20 -13.34 -32.26
N MET A 267 22.14 -14.08 -31.93
CA MET A 267 21.46 -14.98 -32.85
C MET A 267 20.34 -14.25 -33.60
N HIS A 268 20.05 -14.71 -34.82
CA HIS A 268 18.94 -14.26 -35.67
C HIS A 268 18.72 -12.73 -35.66
N GLY A 269 19.81 -11.99 -35.84
CA GLY A 269 19.83 -10.56 -35.61
C GLY A 269 21.05 -9.84 -36.19
N GLN A 270 21.24 -8.59 -35.77
CA GLN A 270 22.37 -7.72 -36.14
C GLN A 270 23.07 -7.20 -34.89
N SER A 271 24.39 -7.28 -34.86
CA SER A 271 25.21 -6.84 -33.71
C SER A 271 26.10 -5.64 -34.05
N ASN A 272 26.67 -5.06 -32.99
CA ASN A 272 27.67 -4.00 -33.03
C ASN A 272 28.48 -4.03 -31.72
N ALA A 273 29.17 -5.14 -31.49
CA ALA A 273 30.01 -5.40 -30.32
C ALA A 273 31.31 -4.58 -30.33
N ARG A 274 31.99 -4.48 -29.17
CA ARG A 274 33.37 -3.93 -29.05
C ARG A 274 34.19 -4.75 -28.06
N ASP A 275 34.10 -6.06 -28.21
CA ASP A 275 34.35 -7.01 -27.13
C ASP A 275 35.60 -7.85 -27.42
N ALA A 276 36.04 -8.65 -26.45
CA ALA A 276 37.13 -9.60 -26.70
C ALA A 276 36.67 -10.74 -27.63
N TRP A 277 35.38 -11.08 -27.62
CA TRP A 277 34.75 -12.11 -28.43
C TRP A 277 33.31 -11.71 -28.83
N ASP A 278 32.97 -11.84 -30.11
CA ASP A 278 31.63 -11.64 -30.67
C ASP A 278 31.26 -12.92 -31.45
N THR A 279 30.06 -13.45 -31.24
CA THR A 279 29.47 -14.50 -32.08
C THR A 279 28.11 -14.07 -32.61
N THR A 280 28.06 -13.71 -33.89
CA THR A 280 26.82 -13.25 -34.55
C THR A 280 26.34 -14.25 -35.60
N MET A 281 25.14 -14.81 -35.42
CA MET A 281 24.53 -15.83 -36.27
C MET A 281 23.32 -15.28 -37.04
N THR A 282 23.56 -14.70 -38.21
CA THR A 282 22.53 -14.20 -39.12
C THR A 282 21.80 -15.34 -39.86
N GLY A 283 20.62 -15.72 -39.38
CA GLY A 283 19.76 -16.66 -40.09
C GLY A 283 19.01 -16.00 -41.25
N CYS A 284 19.15 -16.55 -42.47
CA CYS A 284 18.31 -16.18 -43.61
C CYS A 284 16.86 -16.63 -43.36
N ILE A 285 15.97 -15.69 -43.05
CA ILE A 285 14.53 -15.95 -42.97
C ILE A 285 13.95 -15.93 -44.39
N ASN A 286 13.85 -17.10 -45.01
CA ASN A 286 13.04 -17.28 -46.21
C ASN A 286 11.55 -17.28 -45.81
N PHE A 287 10.76 -16.48 -46.52
CA PHE A 287 9.30 -16.57 -46.61
C PHE A 287 8.93 -16.89 -48.06
#